data_AF-A0A0G1RKW0-F1
#
_entry.id   AF-A0A0G1RKW0-F1
#
_cell.length_a   1.000
_cell.length_b   1.000
_cell.length_c   1.000
_cell.angle_alpha   90.00
_cell.angle_beta   90.00
_cell.angle_gamma   90.00
#
_symmetry.space_group_name_H-M   'P 1'
#
loop_
_entity.id
_entity.type
_entity.pdbx_description
1 polymer ?
#
loop_
_entity_poly.entity_id
_entity_poly.type
_entity_poly.pdbx_seq_one_letter_code
_entity_poly.pdbx_strand_id
1 'polypeptide(L)'
;MLIWVILISLLLITGIGAILFIARQQAADTSPHPHVPAPQVETKRDNLLKIMEYMKTHDRISNNEVEALLGVSDATAERYLQQLQESGFLKQVGESGRGVYYEIGENSKS
;
A
#
# COMPACT_ATOMS: atom_id res chain seq x y z
N MET A 1 6.72 5.46 -59.08
CA MET A 1 5.51 5.30 -58.24
C MET A 1 5.43 3.94 -57.55
N LEU A 2 5.72 2.81 -58.20
CA LEU A 2 5.62 1.46 -57.60
C LEU A 2 6.53 1.21 -56.36
N ILE A 3 7.75 1.77 -56.36
CA ILE A 3 8.74 1.56 -55.28
C ILE A 3 8.32 2.19 -53.95
N TRP A 4 7.64 3.33 -54.01
CA TRP A 4 7.15 4.03 -52.82
C TRP A 4 5.98 3.29 -52.14
N VAL A 5 5.14 2.59 -52.94
CA VAL A 5 4.03 1.79 -52.43
C VAL A 5 4.51 0.54 -51.68
N ILE A 6 5.62 -0.06 -52.14
CA ILE A 6 6.22 -1.24 -51.49
C ILE A 6 6.87 -0.86 -50.15
N LEU A 7 7.56 0.30 -50.09
CA LEU A 7 8.17 0.81 -48.86
C LEU A 7 7.14 1.18 -47.78
N ILE A 8 5.98 1.71 -48.17
CA ILE A 8 4.88 2.02 -47.23
C ILE A 8 4.21 0.73 -46.71
N SER A 9 4.12 -0.31 -47.53
CA SER A 9 3.53 -1.61 -47.10
C SER A 9 4.39 -2.35 -46.08
N LEU A 10 5.72 -2.23 -46.15
CA LEU A 10 6.65 -2.86 -45.21
C LEU A 10 6.64 -2.19 -43.83
N LEU A 11 6.24 -0.92 -43.75
CA LEU A 11 6.12 -0.15 -42.50
C LEU A 11 4.84 -0.49 -41.71
N LEU A 12 3.81 -1.05 -42.35
CA LEU A 12 2.51 -1.34 -41.72
C LEU A 12 2.43 -2.72 -41.06
N ILE A 13 3.26 -3.68 -41.49
CA ILE A 13 3.24 -5.06 -40.97
C ILE A 13 3.96 -5.17 -39.61
N THR A 14 4.87 -4.25 -39.28
CA THR A 14 5.54 -4.19 -37.96
C THR A 14 4.68 -3.55 -36.86
N GLY A 15 3.54 -2.92 -37.20
CA GLY A 15 2.68 -2.22 -36.23
C GLY A 15 1.67 -3.12 -35.50
N ILE A 16 1.17 -4.19 -36.13
CA ILE A 16 0.10 -5.01 -35.56
C ILE A 16 0.65 -6.02 -34.53
N GLY A 17 1.86 -6.53 -34.77
CA GLY A 17 2.55 -7.43 -33.83
C GLY A 17 2.86 -6.75 -32.48
N ALA A 18 3.22 -5.46 -32.50
CA ALA A 18 3.50 -4.70 -31.28
C ALA A 18 2.24 -4.50 -30.43
N ILE A 19 1.07 -4.27 -31.04
CA ILE A 19 -0.19 -4.05 -30.30
C ILE A 19 -0.69 -5.34 -29.63
N LEU A 20 -0.60 -6.49 -30.30
CA LEU A 20 -0.99 -7.79 -29.70
C LEU A 20 0.09 -8.36 -28.75
N PHE A 21 1.35 -7.98 -28.91
CA PHE A 21 2.42 -8.37 -27.97
C PHE A 21 2.35 -7.56 -26.68
N ILE A 22 2.05 -6.26 -26.78
CA ILE A 22 1.79 -5.41 -25.62
C ILE A 22 0.51 -5.86 -24.88
N ALA A 23 -0.55 -6.25 -25.58
CA ALA A 23 -1.77 -6.77 -24.92
C ALA A 23 -1.56 -8.13 -24.23
N ARG A 24 -0.52 -8.91 -24.58
CA ARG A 24 -0.13 -10.13 -23.85
C ARG A 24 0.87 -9.87 -22.73
N GLN A 25 1.68 -8.82 -22.80
CA GLN A 25 2.54 -8.40 -21.67
C GLN A 25 1.82 -7.51 -20.67
N GLN A 26 0.76 -6.78 -21.01
CA GLN A 26 0.06 -5.92 -20.05
C GLN A 26 -0.84 -6.66 -19.05
N ALA A 27 -0.94 -7.99 -19.14
CA ALA A 27 -1.43 -8.82 -18.03
C ALA A 27 -0.34 -9.16 -17.00
N ALA A 28 0.92 -8.78 -17.28
CA ALA A 28 2.08 -8.98 -16.42
C ALA A 28 3.12 -7.87 -16.68
N ASP A 29 3.07 -6.81 -15.86
CA ASP A 29 4.26 -5.99 -15.54
C ASP A 29 4.55 -4.73 -16.39
N THR A 30 3.61 -3.79 -16.50
CA THR A 30 3.98 -2.37 -16.74
C THR A 30 2.99 -1.40 -16.07
N SER A 31 3.08 -1.30 -14.75
CA SER A 31 2.86 -0.01 -14.09
C SER A 31 4.17 0.78 -14.24
N PRO A 32 4.16 2.07 -14.63
CA PRO A 32 5.37 2.85 -14.84
C PRO A 32 6.19 2.77 -13.56
N HIS A 33 7.41 2.20 -13.57
CA HIS A 33 8.25 2.12 -12.38
C HIS A 33 8.45 3.54 -11.83
N PRO A 34 7.75 3.92 -10.74
CA PRO A 34 8.20 5.02 -9.91
C PRO A 34 9.49 4.49 -9.26
N HIS A 35 10.18 5.24 -8.41
CA HIS A 35 11.00 4.56 -7.43
C HIS A 35 10.11 3.56 -6.70
N VAL A 36 10.20 2.26 -7.04
CA VAL A 36 9.45 1.20 -6.37
C VAL A 36 10.04 1.22 -4.97
N PRO A 37 9.35 1.81 -3.99
CA PRO A 37 9.88 1.73 -2.65
C PRO A 37 9.84 0.24 -2.32
N ALA A 38 10.95 -0.31 -1.86
CA ALA A 38 11.12 -1.75 -1.62
C ALA A 38 9.85 -2.39 -1.05
N PRO A 39 9.51 -3.67 -1.32
CA PRO A 39 8.25 -4.33 -0.93
C PRO A 39 7.84 -4.19 0.55
N GLN A 40 8.72 -3.70 1.41
CA GLN A 40 8.48 -3.28 2.78
C GLN A 40 7.64 -1.99 2.93
N VAL A 41 7.63 -1.10 1.93
CA VAL A 41 6.95 0.21 2.00
C VAL A 41 5.48 0.11 1.62
N GLU A 42 5.12 -0.78 0.69
CA GLU A 42 3.71 -1.11 0.43
C GLU A 42 3.10 -1.80 1.65
N THR A 43 3.75 -2.85 2.18
CA THR A 43 3.24 -3.60 3.34
C THR A 43 3.04 -2.72 4.59
N LYS A 44 3.93 -1.74 4.82
CA LYS A 44 3.76 -0.78 5.91
C LYS A 44 2.50 0.07 5.79
N ARG A 45 2.23 0.64 4.61
CA ARG A 45 1.03 1.48 4.41
C ARG A 45 -0.24 0.67 4.58
N ASP A 46 -0.28 -0.53 4.02
CA ASP A 46 -1.43 -1.43 4.15
C ASP A 46 -1.71 -1.81 5.60
N ASN A 47 -0.64 -2.07 6.37
CA ASN A 47 -0.76 -2.37 7.80
C ASN A 47 -1.33 -1.20 8.60
N LEU A 48 -0.88 0.03 8.33
CA LEU A 48 -1.44 1.23 8.95
C LEU A 48 -2.92 1.40 8.59
N LEU A 49 -3.29 1.21 7.31
CA LEU A 49 -4.68 1.29 6.86
C LEU A 49 -5.57 0.24 7.53
N LYS A 50 -5.08 -0.99 7.72
CA LYS A 50 -5.81 -2.04 8.44
C LYS A 50 -6.09 -1.67 9.89
N ILE A 51 -5.11 -1.08 10.59
CA ILE A 51 -5.31 -0.59 11.96
C ILE A 51 -6.35 0.53 11.97
N MET A 52 -6.26 1.48 11.04
CA MET A 52 -7.25 2.57 10.92
C MET A 52 -8.67 2.05 10.65
N GLU A 53 -8.81 1.07 9.75
CA GLU A 53 -10.10 0.45 9.43
C GLU A 53 -10.68 -0.31 10.63
N TYR A 54 -9.84 -1.06 11.36
CA TYR A 54 -10.23 -1.74 12.59
C TYR A 54 -10.82 -0.75 13.60
N MET A 55 -10.15 0.40 13.79
CA MET A 55 -10.57 1.45 14.72
C MET A 55 -11.87 2.15 14.32
N LYS A 56 -12.34 2.06 13.07
CA LYS A 56 -13.68 2.58 12.70
C LYS A 56 -14.81 1.80 13.37
N THR A 57 -14.56 0.56 13.76
CA THR A 57 -15.56 -0.35 14.34
C THR A 57 -15.26 -0.72 15.80
N HIS A 58 -14.10 -0.31 16.32
CA HIS A 58 -13.62 -0.61 17.67
C HIS A 58 -13.13 0.67 18.35
N ASP A 59 -13.52 0.86 19.61
CA ASP A 59 -13.17 2.09 20.34
C ASP A 59 -11.68 2.16 20.72
N ARG A 60 -11.03 0.99 20.86
CA ARG A 60 -9.63 0.87 21.31
C ARG A 60 -8.90 -0.29 20.66
N ILE A 61 -7.56 -0.23 20.68
CA ILE A 61 -6.68 -1.33 20.30
C ILE A 61 -5.41 -1.36 21.17
N SER A 62 -4.97 -2.54 21.57
CA SER A 62 -3.70 -2.78 22.28
C SER A 62 -2.61 -3.28 21.34
N ASN A 63 -1.35 -3.29 21.80
CA ASN A 63 -0.23 -3.80 20.99
C ASN A 63 -0.46 -5.26 20.56
N ASN A 64 -0.85 -6.11 21.51
CA ASN A 64 -1.12 -7.53 21.26
C ASN A 64 -2.24 -7.74 20.22
N GLU A 65 -3.24 -6.87 20.19
CA GLU A 65 -4.31 -6.93 19.19
C GLU A 65 -3.80 -6.54 17.79
N VAL A 66 -2.87 -5.58 17.70
CA VAL A 66 -2.20 -5.26 16.42
C VAL A 66 -1.32 -6.42 15.94
N GLU A 67 -0.58 -7.07 16.84
CA GLU A 67 0.20 -8.27 16.52
C GLU A 67 -0.71 -9.36 15.93
N ALA A 68 -1.85 -9.64 16.57
CA ALA A 68 -2.81 -10.62 16.10
C ALA A 68 -3.49 -10.22 14.79
N LEU A 69 -3.84 -8.93 14.62
CA LEU A 69 -4.50 -8.40 13.43
C LEU A 69 -3.59 -8.46 12.18
N LEU A 70 -2.29 -8.19 12.35
CA LEU A 70 -1.35 -8.05 11.25
C LEU A 70 -0.40 -9.24 11.10
N GLY A 71 -0.30 -10.12 12.10
CA GLY A 71 0.66 -11.23 12.14
C GLY A 71 2.12 -10.75 12.24
N VAL A 72 2.36 -9.65 12.95
CA VAL A 72 3.69 -9.02 13.10
C VAL A 72 4.22 -9.16 14.53
N SER A 73 5.51 -8.89 14.73
CA SER A 73 6.10 -8.88 16.07
C SER A 73 5.63 -7.68 16.91
N ASP A 74 5.64 -7.85 18.23
CA ASP A 74 5.45 -6.82 19.26
C ASP A 74 6.12 -5.48 18.92
N ALA A 75 7.43 -5.48 18.65
CA ALA A 75 8.17 -4.26 18.28
C ALA A 75 7.73 -3.64 16.94
N THR A 76 7.19 -4.45 16.01
CA THR A 76 6.67 -3.94 14.74
C THR A 76 5.27 -3.33 14.92
N ALA A 77 4.43 -3.96 15.73
CA ALA A 77 3.12 -3.44 16.12
C ALA A 77 3.26 -2.09 16.86
N GLU A 78 4.19 -2.02 17.82
CA GLU A 78 4.47 -0.80 18.59
C GLU A 78 4.88 0.35 17.66
N ARG A 79 5.76 0.08 16.70
CA ARG A 79 6.20 1.07 15.70
C ARG A 79 5.05 1.60 14.83
N TYR A 80 4.06 0.77 14.50
CA TYR A 80 2.90 1.23 13.73
C TYR A 80 1.95 2.06 14.57
N LEU A 81 1.68 1.64 15.82
CA LEU A 81 0.88 2.40 16.78
C LEU A 81 1.51 3.77 17.07
N GLN A 82 2.82 3.80 17.29
CA GLN A 82 3.58 5.04 17.48
C GLN A 82 3.43 6.00 16.30
N GLN A 83 3.51 5.51 15.06
CA GLN A 83 3.32 6.36 13.88
C GLN A 83 1.92 6.95 13.78
N LEU A 84 0.89 6.15 14.07
CA LEU A 84 -0.49 6.63 14.10
C LEU A 84 -0.70 7.64 15.23
N GLN A 85 -0.03 7.46 16.37
CA GLN A 85 -0.02 8.43 17.45
C GLN A 85 0.68 9.74 17.06
N GLU A 86 1.87 9.67 16.46
CA GLU A 86 2.62 10.84 15.97
C GLU A 86 1.84 11.62 14.92
N SER A 87 1.06 10.93 14.08
CA SER A 87 0.15 11.55 13.12
C SER A 87 -1.11 12.16 13.75
N GLY A 88 -1.37 11.88 15.03
CA GLY A 88 -2.57 12.32 15.76
C GLY A 88 -3.83 11.48 15.50
N PHE A 89 -3.75 10.40 14.73
CA PHE A 89 -4.87 9.49 14.50
C PHE A 89 -5.19 8.65 15.74
N LEU A 90 -4.18 8.21 16.48
CA LEU A 90 -4.34 7.50 17.76
C LEU A 90 -3.85 8.34 18.94
N LYS A 91 -4.34 8.00 20.12
CA LYS A 91 -3.85 8.50 21.40
C LYS A 91 -3.65 7.33 22.35
N GLN A 92 -2.45 7.20 22.93
CA GLN A 92 -2.18 6.25 23.99
C GLN A 92 -2.96 6.61 25.26
N VAL A 93 -3.56 5.60 25.86
CA VAL A 93 -4.21 5.63 27.16
C VAL A 93 -3.49 4.63 28.07
N GLY A 94 -3.07 5.11 29.25
CA GLY A 94 -2.24 4.36 30.19
C GLY A 94 -0.74 4.69 30.07
N GLU A 95 -0.04 4.66 31.19
CA GLU A 95 1.36 5.09 31.28
C GLU A 95 2.36 4.01 30.84
N SER A 96 2.16 2.75 31.28
CA SER A 96 3.05 1.64 30.92
C SER A 96 2.44 0.26 31.20
N GLY A 97 2.97 -0.77 30.53
CA GLY A 97 2.64 -2.17 30.77
C GLY A 97 1.30 -2.64 30.20
N ARG A 98 0.71 -3.67 30.82
CA ARG A 98 -0.50 -4.36 30.34
C ARG A 98 -1.77 -3.51 30.29
N GLY A 99 -1.76 -2.32 30.90
CA GLY A 99 -2.89 -1.39 30.87
C GLY A 99 -2.85 -0.41 29.70
N VAL A 100 -1.84 -0.48 28.83
CA VAL A 100 -1.67 0.43 27.70
C VAL A 100 -2.53 -0.01 26.52
N TYR A 101 -3.35 0.92 26.02
CA TYR A 101 -4.11 0.77 24.78
C TYR A 101 -4.19 2.12 24.06
N TYR A 102 -4.68 2.10 22.83
CA TYR A 102 -4.79 3.26 21.97
C TYR A 102 -6.24 3.48 21.56
N GLU A 103 -6.68 4.73 21.57
CA GLU A 103 -8.01 5.15 21.12
C GLU A 103 -7.88 6.16 19.96
N ILE A 104 -8.96 6.37 19.21
CA ILE A 104 -9.03 7.41 18.18
C ILE A 104 -8.77 8.79 18.79
N GLY A 105 -7.73 9.48 18.31
CA GLY A 105 -7.37 10.83 18.74
C GLY A 105 -8.41 11.87 18.29
N GLU A 106 -8.62 12.92 19.08
CA GLU A 106 -9.62 13.96 18.81
C GLU A 106 -9.43 14.64 17.44
N ASN A 107 -8.18 14.77 16.98
CA ASN A 107 -7.83 15.35 15.67
C ASN A 107 -8.33 14.55 14.47
N SER A 108 -8.76 13.30 14.65
CA SER A 108 -9.25 12.44 13.56
C SER A 108 -10.79 12.37 13.47
N LYS A 109 -11.51 13.06 14.36
CA LYS A 109 -12.99 13.14 14.37
C LYS A 109 -13.57 14.36 13.63
N SER A 110 -12.72 15.18 12.98
CA SER A 110 -13.15 16.34 12.19
C SER A 110 -13.46 16.00 10.73
#